data_AF-A0A7S1U147-F1
#
_entry.id   AF-A0A7S1U147-F1
#
_cell.length_a   1.000
_cell.length_b   1.000
_cell.length_c   1.000
_cell.angle_alpha   90.00
_cell.angle_beta   90.00
_cell.angle_gamma   90.00
#
_symmetry.space_group_name_H-M   'P 1'
#
loop_
_entity.id
_entity.type
_entity.pdbx_description
1 polymer ?
#
loop_
_entity_poly.entity_id
_entity_poly.type
_entity_poly.pdbx_seq_one_letter_code
_entity_poly.pdbx_strand_id
1 'polypeptide(L)'
;DPTAQAELDQMMIDMDGTANKARLGANAILGASLALSKAGAAAKGVPLYQHFADLAGNPSLVLPVPSFNVINGGSHAGNKLAFQELMLLPKGAQSFSEA
;
A
#
# COMPACT_ATOMS: atom_id res chain seq x y z
N ASP A 1 -0.08 21.94 -3.18
CA ASP A 1 1.12 21.30 -3.75
C ASP A 1 0.98 19.79 -3.57
N PRO A 2 1.00 18.96 -4.63
CA PRO A 2 0.84 17.51 -4.50
C PRO A 2 1.98 16.81 -3.73
N THR A 3 3.08 17.49 -3.45
CA THR A 3 4.19 16.93 -2.65
C THR A 3 3.94 16.99 -1.14
N ALA A 4 2.96 17.77 -0.68
CA ALA A 4 2.59 17.94 0.72
C ALA A 4 1.62 16.83 1.19
N GLN A 5 2.04 15.56 1.07
CA GLN A 5 1.17 14.39 1.27
C GLN A 5 0.47 14.40 2.64
N ALA A 6 1.21 14.62 3.73
CA ALA A 6 0.66 14.60 5.08
C ALA A 6 -0.41 15.68 5.31
N GLU A 7 -0.20 16.89 4.76
CA GLU A 7 -1.14 18.00 4.89
C GLU A 7 -2.43 17.73 4.08
N LEU A 8 -2.29 17.21 2.86
CA LEU A 8 -3.43 16.89 2.01
C LEU A 8 -4.26 15.73 2.56
N ASP A 9 -3.60 14.69 3.08
CA ASP A 9 -4.28 13.57 3.74
C ASP A 9 -5.01 14.03 5.00
N GLN A 10 -4.37 14.87 5.83
CA GLN A 10 -5.00 15.42 7.02
C GLN A 10 -6.20 16.30 6.66
N MET A 11 -6.10 17.13 5.62
CA MET A 11 -7.21 17.93 5.13
C MET A 11 -8.41 17.07 4.72
N MET A 12 -8.18 15.95 4.03
CA MET A 12 -9.26 15.02 3.65
C MET A 12 -9.86 14.30 4.87
N ILE A 13 -9.02 13.93 5.85
CA ILE A 13 -9.47 13.32 7.11
C ILE A 13 -10.33 14.30 7.91
N ASP A 14 -9.90 15.56 8.04
CA ASP A 14 -10.63 16.61 8.74
C ASP A 14 -11.91 16.99 8.01
N MET A 15 -11.86 17.01 6.67
CA MET A 15 -13.04 17.20 5.81
C MET A 15 -14.00 16.02 5.89
N ASP A 16 -13.57 14.81 6.23
CA ASP A 16 -14.49 13.73 6.57
C ASP A 16 -15.08 13.93 7.97
N GLY A 17 -14.24 14.24 8.96
CA GLY A 17 -14.65 14.55 10.33
C GLY A 17 -15.13 13.35 11.15
N THR A 18 -15.07 12.13 10.63
CA THR A 18 -15.42 10.90 11.36
C THR A 18 -14.18 10.04 11.58
N ALA A 19 -14.11 9.34 12.73
CA ALA A 19 -12.96 8.50 13.08
C ALA A 19 -12.69 7.38 12.07
N ASN A 20 -13.74 6.86 11.42
CA ASN A 20 -13.68 5.74 10.49
C ASN A 20 -13.88 6.14 9.03
N LYS A 21 -13.78 7.45 8.70
CA LYS A 21 -13.91 7.93 7.31
C LYS A 21 -15.27 7.59 6.68
N ALA A 22 -16.34 7.58 7.47
CA ALA A 22 -17.68 7.12 7.06
C ALA A 22 -18.48 8.15 6.25
N ARG A 23 -18.14 9.45 6.31
CA ARG A 23 -18.90 10.50 5.62
C ARG A 23 -18.53 10.61 4.14
N LEU A 24 -17.23 10.71 3.85
CA LEU A 24 -16.69 10.74 2.50
C LEU A 24 -16.39 9.33 1.97
N GLY A 25 -16.16 8.38 2.88
CA GLY A 25 -15.79 7.01 2.56
C GLY A 25 -14.27 6.83 2.49
N ALA A 26 -13.75 5.84 3.21
CA ALA A 26 -12.32 5.50 3.19
C ALA A 26 -11.79 5.23 1.76
N ASN A 27 -12.61 4.62 0.90
CA ASN A 27 -12.24 4.34 -0.49
C ASN A 27 -12.02 5.62 -1.32
N ALA A 28 -12.84 6.66 -1.11
CA ALA A 28 -12.71 7.93 -1.81
C ALA A 28 -11.46 8.69 -1.34
N ILE A 29 -11.25 8.76 -0.03
CA ILE A 29 -10.07 9.39 0.56
C ILE A 29 -8.80 8.67 0.12
N LEU A 30 -8.77 7.34 0.18
CA LEU A 30 -7.62 6.55 -0.24
C LEU A 30 -7.33 6.72 -1.74
N GLY A 31 -8.37 6.72 -2.59
CA GLY A 31 -8.22 6.93 -4.02
C GLY A 31 -7.57 8.29 -4.33
N ALA A 32 -8.03 9.36 -3.69
CA ALA A 32 -7.45 10.69 -3.84
C ALA A 32 -6.02 10.75 -3.28
N SER A 33 -5.78 10.21 -2.09
CA SER A 33 -4.46 10.13 -1.45
C SER A 33 -3.40 9.45 -2.34
N LEU A 34 -3.75 8.32 -2.95
CA LEU A 34 -2.86 7.59 -3.86
C LEU A 34 -2.66 8.32 -5.20
N ALA A 35 -3.64 9.07 -5.69
CA ALA A 35 -3.48 9.89 -6.89
C ALA A 35 -2.54 11.08 -6.62
N LEU A 36 -2.67 11.70 -5.45
CA LEU A 36 -1.80 12.78 -5.00
C LEU A 36 -0.36 12.32 -4.82
N SER A 37 -0.12 11.14 -4.23
CA SER A 37 1.25 10.62 -4.09
C SER A 37 1.93 10.35 -5.43
N LYS A 38 1.19 9.85 -6.42
CA LYS A 38 1.66 9.72 -7.82
C LYS A 38 1.98 11.08 -8.43
N ALA A 39 1.12 12.08 -8.23
CA ALA A 39 1.37 13.44 -8.71
C ALA A 39 2.57 14.08 -8.00
N GLY A 40 2.76 13.84 -6.70
CA GLY A 40 3.89 14.30 -5.92
C GLY A 40 5.21 13.68 -6.37
N ALA A 41 5.23 12.38 -6.67
CA ALA A 41 6.37 11.70 -7.28
C ALA A 41 6.74 12.30 -8.64
N ALA A 42 5.73 12.52 -9.50
CA ALA A 42 5.92 13.13 -10.81
C ALA A 42 6.43 14.58 -10.71
N ALA A 43 5.90 15.37 -9.78
CA ALA A 43 6.34 16.75 -9.53
C ALA A 43 7.80 16.81 -9.04
N LYS A 44 8.26 15.82 -8.26
CA LYS A 44 9.66 15.68 -7.83
C LYS A 44 10.57 15.06 -8.89
N GLY A 45 10.02 14.51 -9.98
CA GLY A 45 10.79 13.81 -11.00
C GLY A 45 11.42 12.48 -10.52
N VAL A 46 10.83 11.84 -9.50
CA VAL A 46 11.32 10.57 -8.94
C VAL A 46 10.31 9.43 -9.14
N PRO A 47 10.76 8.16 -9.18
CA PRO A 47 9.85 7.02 -9.14
C PRO A 47 8.99 7.00 -7.87
N LEU A 48 7.78 6.43 -7.96
CA LEU A 48 6.83 6.40 -6.84
C LEU A 48 7.39 5.72 -5.57
N TYR A 49 8.17 4.64 -5.71
CA TYR A 49 8.77 3.97 -4.55
C TYR A 49 9.76 4.89 -3.81
N GLN A 50 10.48 5.74 -4.54
CA GLN A 50 11.43 6.69 -3.95
C GLN A 50 10.67 7.81 -3.25
N HIS A 51 9.59 8.30 -3.87
CA HIS A 51 8.71 9.27 -3.24
C HIS A 51 8.16 8.77 -1.89
N PHE A 52 7.72 7.51 -1.82
CA PHE A 52 7.30 6.91 -0.56
C PHE A 52 8.44 6.75 0.46
N ALA A 53 9.65 6.40 0.01
CA ALA A 53 10.80 6.34 0.89
C ALA A 53 11.13 7.71 1.50
N ASP A 54 11.11 8.77 0.68
CA ASP A 54 11.32 10.14 1.14
C ASP A 54 10.26 10.58 2.16
N LEU A 55 8.99 10.30 1.90
CA LEU A 55 7.88 10.61 2.82
C LEU A 55 8.01 9.86 4.15
N ALA A 56 8.49 8.61 4.12
CA ALA A 56 8.71 7.79 5.30
C ALA A 56 10.03 8.11 6.04
N GLY A 57 10.88 9.00 5.49
CA GLY A 57 12.22 9.24 6.02
C GLY A 57 13.12 8.00 5.94
N ASN A 58 12.87 7.11 4.99
CA ASN A 58 13.62 5.86 4.84
C ASN A 58 14.84 6.07 3.91
N PRO A 59 16.08 5.98 4.43
CA PRO A 59 17.28 6.22 3.63
C PRO A 59 17.67 5.04 2.73
N SER A 60 17.12 3.83 2.95
CA SER A 60 17.52 2.64 2.20
C SER A 60 16.32 1.84 1.70
N LEU A 61 16.35 1.51 0.41
CA LEU A 61 15.35 0.68 -0.23
C LEU A 61 15.70 -0.80 -0.07
N VAL A 62 14.67 -1.62 0.13
CA VAL A 62 14.78 -3.07 0.26
C VAL A 62 13.71 -3.71 -0.60
N LEU A 63 14.08 -4.75 -1.34
CA LEU A 63 13.09 -5.62 -2.02
C LEU A 63 12.56 -6.65 -1.01
N PRO A 64 11.24 -6.81 -0.87
CA PRO A 64 10.65 -7.71 0.11
C PRO A 64 10.76 -9.17 -0.34
N VAL A 65 10.71 -10.11 0.61
CA VAL A 65 10.43 -11.52 0.27
C VAL A 65 8.97 -11.61 -0.16
N PRO A 66 8.66 -12.09 -1.39
CA PRO A 66 7.29 -12.23 -1.83
C PRO A 66 6.57 -13.31 -1.03
N SER A 67 5.26 -13.13 -0.83
CA SER A 67 4.39 -14.15 -0.25
C SER A 67 3.39 -14.59 -1.30
N PHE A 68 3.60 -15.79 -1.84
CA PHE A 68 2.77 -16.32 -2.92
C PHE A 68 1.63 -17.13 -2.32
N ASN A 69 0.40 -16.62 -2.45
CA ASN A 69 -0.79 -17.39 -2.12
C ASN A 69 -0.98 -18.51 -3.15
N VAL A 70 -0.98 -19.77 -2.69
CA VAL A 70 -1.05 -20.95 -3.55
C VAL A 70 -2.30 -21.80 -3.32
N ILE A 71 -2.89 -21.76 -2.11
CA ILE A 71 -4.11 -22.50 -1.79
C ILE A 71 -5.03 -21.62 -0.96
N ASN A 72 -6.28 -21.53 -1.41
CA ASN A 72 -7.36 -20.82 -0.72
C ASN A 72 -8.30 -21.78 0.03
N GLY A 73 -8.79 -21.35 1.18
CA GLY A 73 -9.84 -21.96 1.96
C GLY A 73 -10.71 -20.91 2.64
N GLY A 74 -11.41 -21.28 3.71
CA GLY A 74 -12.25 -20.39 4.50
C GLY A 74 -13.28 -19.64 3.63
N SER A 75 -13.43 -18.35 3.85
CA SER A 75 -14.36 -17.50 3.08
C SER A 75 -13.96 -17.30 1.62
N HIS A 76 -12.71 -17.62 1.25
CA HIS A 76 -12.20 -17.45 -0.11
C HIS A 76 -12.46 -18.68 -1.00
N ALA A 77 -12.93 -19.81 -0.44
CA ALA A 77 -13.23 -21.01 -1.21
C ALA A 77 -14.37 -21.84 -0.61
N GLY A 78 -15.23 -22.42 -1.46
CA GLY A 78 -16.31 -23.32 -1.04
C GLY A 78 -15.86 -24.75 -0.70
N ASN A 79 -14.62 -24.93 -0.23
CA ASN A 79 -14.05 -26.23 0.10
C ASN A 79 -14.07 -26.47 1.64
N LYS A 80 -13.56 -27.62 2.09
CA LYS A 80 -13.55 -27.99 3.51
C LYS A 80 -12.37 -27.40 4.31
N LEU A 81 -11.45 -26.69 3.65
CA LEU A 81 -10.25 -26.17 4.29
C LEU A 81 -10.61 -24.92 5.09
N ALA A 82 -10.46 -24.96 6.42
CA ALA A 82 -10.83 -23.84 7.28
C ALA A 82 -9.86 -22.65 7.18
N PHE A 83 -8.57 -22.91 6.92
CA PHE A 83 -7.56 -21.87 6.76
C PHE A 83 -7.80 -21.08 5.48
N GLN A 84 -7.73 -19.75 5.57
CA GLN A 84 -8.10 -18.87 4.46
C GLN A 84 -7.07 -18.88 3.31
N GLU A 85 -5.79 -18.80 3.65
CA GLU A 85 -4.70 -18.68 2.67
C GLU A 85 -3.49 -19.49 3.16
N LEU A 86 -2.92 -20.30 2.27
CA LEU A 86 -1.64 -20.95 2.48
C LEU A 86 -0.65 -20.38 1.48
N MET A 87 0.44 -19.82 2.00
CA MET A 87 1.41 -19.08 1.23
C MET A 87 2.80 -19.73 1.25
N LEU A 88 3.53 -19.59 0.14
CA LEU A 88 4.95 -19.96 0.05
C LEU A 88 5.80 -18.69 0.04
N LEU A 89 6.89 -18.69 0.82
CA LEU A 89 7.82 -17.58 0.94
C LEU A 89 9.24 -18.07 0.61
N PRO A 90 9.86 -17.64 -0.49
CA PRO A 90 11.19 -18.07 -0.94
C PRO A 90 12.31 -17.35 -0.17
N LYS A 91 12.38 -17.53 1.15
CA LYS A 91 13.37 -16.84 2.01
C LYS A 91 14.84 -17.14 1.67
N GLY A 92 15.11 -18.17 0.86
CA GLY A 92 16.45 -18.57 0.43
C GLY A 92 16.90 -17.97 -0.90
N ALA A 93 16.03 -17.28 -1.64
CA ALA A 93 16.39 -16.65 -2.91
C ALA A 93 17.38 -15.50 -2.70
N GLN A 94 18.33 -15.33 -3.62
CA GLN A 94 19.38 -14.30 -3.56
C GLN A 94 18.96 -12.96 -4.20
N SER A 95 17.84 -12.94 -4.92
CA SER A 95 17.28 -11.72 -5.50
C SER A 95 15.76 -11.81 -5.62
N PHE A 96 15.08 -10.68 -5.75
CA PHE A 96 13.64 -10.67 -6.02
C PHE A 96 13.28 -11.33 -7.36
N SER A 97 14.17 -11.25 -8.35
CA SER A 97 13.95 -11.89 -9.66
C SER A 97 14.06 -13.42 -9.60
N GLU A 98 14.79 -13.97 -8.62
CA GLU A 98 14.87 -15.41 -8.36
C GLU A 98 13.72 -15.90 -7.47
N ALA A 99 13.30 -15.05 -6.52
CA ALA A 99 12.24 -15.31 -5.55
C ALA A 99 10.87 -15.52 -6.21
#